data_AF-A0A841WXH5-F1
#
_entry.id   AF-A0A841WXH5-F1
#
_cell.length_a   1.000
_cell.length_b   1.000
_cell.length_c   1.000
_cell.angle_alpha   90.00
_cell.angle_beta   90.00
_cell.angle_gamma   90.00
#
_symmetry.space_group_name_H-M   'P 1'
#
loop_
_entity.id
_entity.type
_entity.pdbx_description
1 polymer ?
#
loop_
_entity_poly.entity_id
_entity_poly.type
_entity_poly.pdbx_seq_one_letter_code
_entity_poly.pdbx_strand_id
1 'polypeptide(L)'
;MTEYCGNSSPATVNYSFNGIAQTKFITQQTPITVETSEVEELDNNPASICWRFTGIGVANNDNYQLFAYGVNPSFHDSGTGMQPYMDGERLQYEGYFYRKGSESVAPTGNASYITGWDNKGDCNPRMIKKCKLTIKSNGATIFEKTGKCPLEYQVTCGDECPEGSHKCTHKAYPGYCCVPCKEVAQRINNIANKVR
;
A
#
# COMPACT_ATOMS: atom_id res chain seq x y z
N MET A 1 -5.40 21.66 -6.18
CA MET A 1 -5.38 21.32 -4.75
C MET A 1 -6.80 21.52 -4.24
N THR A 2 -7.45 20.45 -3.78
CA THR A 2 -8.88 20.50 -3.39
C THR A 2 -8.97 20.66 -1.89
N GLU A 3 -9.61 21.74 -1.46
CA GLU A 3 -9.86 22.03 -0.06
C GLU A 3 -11.21 21.43 0.35
N TYR A 4 -11.25 20.77 1.50
CA TYR A 4 -12.43 20.11 2.05
C TYR A 4 -12.79 20.69 3.41
N CYS A 5 -14.09 20.63 3.71
CA CYS A 5 -14.66 20.90 5.03
C CYS A 5 -14.49 22.33 5.54
N GLY A 6 -14.03 23.29 4.72
CA GLY A 6 -14.09 24.74 4.96
C GLY A 6 -14.06 25.14 6.44
N ASN A 7 -15.23 25.53 6.95
CA ASN A 7 -15.44 25.91 8.35
C ASN A 7 -16.28 24.89 9.16
N SER A 8 -16.53 23.70 8.62
CA SER A 8 -17.29 22.64 9.29
C SER A 8 -16.36 21.78 10.15
N SER A 9 -16.77 21.43 11.36
CA SER A 9 -16.05 20.48 12.22
C SER A 9 -17.00 19.33 12.61
N PRO A 10 -16.56 18.05 12.63
CA PRO A 10 -15.25 17.48 12.27
C PRO A 10 -15.13 17.00 10.80
N ALA A 11 -13.91 16.93 10.28
CA ALA A 11 -13.62 16.22 9.02
C ALA A 11 -13.26 14.75 9.29
N THR A 12 -13.80 13.85 8.49
CA THR A 12 -13.47 12.42 8.49
C THR A 12 -12.90 12.03 7.12
N VAL A 13 -11.75 11.36 7.12
CA VAL A 13 -11.15 10.79 5.93
C VAL A 13 -11.11 9.28 6.08
N ASN A 14 -11.93 8.58 5.30
CA ASN A 14 -11.86 7.13 5.15
C ASN A 14 -10.89 6.82 4.01
N TYR A 15 -9.94 5.92 4.23
CA TYR A 15 -8.96 5.55 3.21
C TYR A 15 -8.63 4.06 3.25
N SER A 16 -8.27 3.49 2.10
CA SER A 16 -7.81 2.12 1.95
C SER A 16 -6.60 2.04 1.03
N PHE A 17 -5.73 1.07 1.32
CA PHE A 17 -4.56 0.75 0.49
C PHE A 17 -4.76 -0.65 -0.08
N ASN A 18 -4.67 -0.80 -1.39
CA ASN A 18 -4.79 -2.06 -2.12
C ASN A 18 -6.05 -2.87 -1.74
N GLY A 19 -7.19 -2.20 -1.62
CA GLY A 19 -8.47 -2.82 -1.29
C GLY A 19 -8.56 -3.43 0.12
N ILE A 20 -7.58 -3.17 1.00
CA ILE A 20 -7.62 -3.57 2.41
C ILE A 20 -8.70 -2.77 3.14
N ALA A 21 -9.22 -3.30 4.25
CA ALA A 21 -10.24 -2.67 5.08
C ALA A 21 -9.98 -1.16 5.31
N GLN A 22 -11.03 -0.36 5.09
CA GLN A 22 -10.94 1.09 5.23
C GLN A 22 -10.54 1.49 6.65
N THR A 23 -9.55 2.37 6.74
CA THR A 23 -9.13 3.02 7.97
C THR A 23 -9.73 4.42 8.03
N LYS A 24 -10.01 4.89 9.24
CA LYS A 24 -10.64 6.19 9.48
C LYS A 24 -9.67 7.13 10.18
N PHE A 25 -9.46 8.31 9.61
CA PHE A 25 -8.82 9.45 10.26
C PHE A 25 -9.88 10.54 10.53
N ILE A 26 -9.91 11.09 11.75
CA ILE A 26 -10.85 12.15 12.13
C ILE A 26 -10.06 13.33 12.67
N THR A 27 -10.38 14.55 12.21
CA THR A 27 -9.76 15.78 12.70
C THR A 27 -10.78 16.88 12.92
N GLN A 28 -10.55 17.72 13.93
CA GLN A 28 -11.29 18.95 14.16
C GLN A 28 -10.67 20.15 13.43
N GLN A 29 -9.44 19.99 12.92
CA GLN A 29 -8.72 21.05 12.22
C GLN A 29 -9.24 21.12 10.78
N THR A 30 -10.08 22.11 10.51
CA THR A 30 -10.62 22.41 9.19
C THR A 30 -10.29 23.86 8.80
N PRO A 31 -10.13 24.16 7.50
CA PRO A 31 -10.25 23.25 6.35
C PRO A 31 -9.10 22.24 6.26
N ILE A 32 -9.33 21.14 5.55
CA ILE A 32 -8.29 20.16 5.22
C ILE A 32 -8.02 20.09 3.73
N THR A 33 -6.79 19.76 3.36
CA THR A 33 -6.40 19.37 2.00
C THR A 33 -5.92 17.94 2.03
N VAL A 34 -6.36 17.13 1.07
CA VAL A 34 -5.89 15.76 0.88
C VAL A 34 -5.02 15.70 -0.38
N GLU A 35 -3.78 15.25 -0.21
CA GLU A 35 -2.82 15.04 -1.29
C GLU A 35 -2.46 13.56 -1.37
N THR A 36 -2.39 13.05 -2.60
CA THR A 36 -1.92 11.69 -2.89
C THR A 36 -0.69 11.77 -3.80
N SER A 37 0.28 10.89 -3.56
CA SER A 37 1.47 10.77 -4.40
C SER A 37 1.94 9.32 -4.44
N GLU A 38 2.66 8.97 -5.51
CA GLU A 38 3.44 7.74 -5.55
C GLU A 38 4.81 8.01 -4.92
N VAL A 39 5.25 7.08 -4.08
CA VAL A 39 6.58 7.10 -3.46
C VAL A 39 7.23 5.74 -3.64
N GLU A 40 8.55 5.74 -3.74
CA GLU A 40 9.34 4.52 -3.72
C GLU A 40 9.88 4.32 -2.30
N GLU A 41 9.61 3.16 -1.72
CA GLU A 41 10.16 2.77 -0.42
C GLU A 41 10.92 1.45 -0.56
N LEU A 42 11.90 1.25 0.30
CA LEU A 42 12.59 -0.03 0.40
C LEU A 42 11.61 -1.16 0.74
N ASP A 43 11.72 -2.27 0.02
CA ASP A 43 11.03 -3.51 0.36
C ASP A 43 11.70 -4.14 1.59
N ASN A 44 11.27 -3.71 2.77
CA ASN A 44 11.73 -4.24 4.06
C ASN A 44 11.06 -5.59 4.41
N ASN A 45 10.55 -6.33 3.43
CA ASN A 45 9.97 -7.65 3.69
C ASN A 45 11.05 -8.61 4.23
N PRO A 46 10.99 -9.03 5.50
CA PRO A 46 12.02 -9.89 6.09
C PRO A 46 12.08 -11.27 5.43
N ALA A 47 11.05 -11.67 4.67
CA ALA A 47 11.05 -12.92 3.90
C ALA A 47 11.81 -12.80 2.56
N SER A 48 12.05 -11.59 2.06
CA SER A 48 12.77 -11.37 0.81
C SER A 48 14.27 -11.35 1.07
N ILE A 49 14.92 -12.49 0.81
CA ILE A 49 16.37 -12.65 0.97
C ILE A 49 17.05 -12.31 -0.36
N CYS A 50 18.22 -11.68 -0.28
CA CYS A 50 19.10 -11.52 -1.44
C CYS A 50 19.81 -12.85 -1.75
N TRP A 51 19.54 -13.40 -2.91
CA TRP A 51 20.15 -14.63 -3.40
C TRP A 51 21.21 -14.32 -4.44
N ARG A 52 22.35 -15.01 -4.33
CA ARG A 52 23.42 -14.99 -5.33
C ARG A 52 23.39 -16.30 -6.11
N PHE A 53 23.09 -16.19 -7.39
CA PHE A 53 23.22 -17.24 -8.38
C PHE A 53 24.63 -17.19 -8.95
N THR A 54 25.30 -18.34 -9.02
CA THR A 54 26.64 -18.45 -9.62
C THR A 54 26.71 -19.64 -10.56
N GLY A 55 27.58 -19.55 -11.55
CA GLY A 55 27.94 -20.68 -12.41
C GLY A 55 28.78 -20.28 -13.61
N ILE A 56 29.03 -21.23 -14.50
CA ILE A 56 29.89 -21.05 -15.68
C ILE A 56 29.01 -20.87 -16.93
N GLY A 57 29.24 -19.82 -17.72
CA GLY A 57 28.42 -19.58 -18.91
C GLY A 57 28.68 -20.56 -20.05
N VAL A 58 27.63 -20.94 -20.76
CA VAL A 58 27.70 -21.89 -21.88
C VAL A 58 28.47 -21.32 -23.08
N ALA A 59 28.42 -20.01 -23.31
CA ALA A 59 28.98 -19.38 -24.51
C ALA A 59 30.50 -19.12 -24.44
N ASN A 60 31.03 -18.78 -23.27
CA ASN A 60 32.41 -18.30 -23.11
C ASN A 60 33.19 -18.93 -21.96
N ASN A 61 32.58 -19.85 -21.19
CA ASN A 61 33.21 -20.50 -20.03
C ASN A 61 33.63 -19.54 -18.90
N ASP A 62 33.16 -18.31 -18.92
CA ASP A 62 33.42 -17.35 -17.85
C ASP A 62 32.52 -17.63 -16.64
N ASN A 63 32.99 -17.23 -15.46
CA ASN A 63 32.18 -17.27 -14.24
C ASN A 63 31.21 -16.09 -14.23
N TYR A 64 29.94 -16.39 -13.99
CA TYR A 64 28.89 -15.40 -13.87
C TYR A 64 28.27 -15.42 -12.50
N GLN A 65 27.84 -14.25 -12.07
CA GLN A 65 27.08 -14.07 -10.85
C GLN A 65 25.87 -13.19 -11.16
N LEU A 66 24.72 -13.59 -10.65
CA LEU A 66 23.48 -12.84 -10.75
C LEU A 66 22.86 -12.76 -9.36
N PHE A 67 22.25 -11.62 -9.07
CA PHE A 67 21.72 -11.30 -7.75
C PHE A 67 20.24 -10.99 -7.89
N ALA A 68 19.41 -11.57 -7.03
CA ALA A 68 17.96 -11.32 -7.04
C ALA A 68 17.36 -11.45 -5.64
N TYR A 69 16.30 -10.67 -5.39
CA TYR A 69 15.50 -10.76 -4.17
C TYR A 69 14.28 -11.65 -4.37
N GLY A 70 14.04 -12.52 -3.40
CA GLY A 70 12.81 -13.31 -3.33
C GLY A 70 12.87 -14.40 -2.28
N VAL A 71 11.91 -15.31 -2.34
CA VAL A 71 11.75 -16.38 -1.34
C VAL A 71 12.26 -17.70 -1.89
N ASN A 72 11.97 -17.98 -3.17
CA ASN A 72 12.20 -19.27 -3.80
C ASN A 72 13.17 -19.13 -4.99
N PRO A 73 14.49 -19.20 -4.76
CA PRO A 73 15.47 -19.27 -5.85
C PRO A 73 15.43 -20.67 -6.49
N SER A 74 15.56 -20.74 -7.81
CA SER A 74 15.70 -22.03 -8.51
C SER A 74 16.50 -21.91 -9.80
N PHE A 75 16.89 -23.05 -10.36
CA PHE A 75 17.44 -23.16 -11.71
C PHE A 75 16.56 -24.11 -12.53
N HIS A 76 16.22 -23.73 -13.75
CA HIS A 76 15.43 -24.55 -14.67
C HIS A 76 16.26 -24.88 -15.92
N ASP A 77 16.14 -26.10 -16.41
CA ASP A 77 16.79 -26.53 -17.66
C ASP A 77 16.03 -25.98 -18.87
N SER A 78 16.74 -25.26 -19.74
CA SER A 78 16.20 -24.65 -20.97
C SER A 78 16.63 -25.39 -22.24
N GLY A 79 17.28 -26.56 -22.11
CA GLY A 79 17.86 -27.32 -23.22
C GLY A 79 19.24 -26.83 -23.67
N THR A 80 19.48 -25.51 -23.62
CA THR A 80 20.78 -24.87 -23.91
C THR A 80 21.66 -24.69 -22.68
N GLY A 81 21.07 -24.77 -21.49
CA GLY A 81 21.74 -24.65 -20.20
C GLY A 81 20.74 -24.44 -19.07
N MET A 82 21.23 -24.14 -17.88
CA MET A 82 20.45 -23.82 -16.70
C MET A 82 20.17 -22.32 -16.64
N GLN A 83 18.92 -21.93 -16.43
CA GLN A 83 18.49 -20.55 -16.28
C GLN A 83 18.07 -20.29 -14.84
N PRO A 84 18.48 -19.16 -14.23
CA PRO A 84 18.08 -18.81 -12.87
C PRO A 84 16.66 -18.22 -12.84
N TYR A 85 15.93 -18.56 -11.78
CA TYR A 85 14.57 -18.10 -11.52
C TYR A 85 14.47 -17.59 -10.08
N MET A 86 13.58 -16.63 -9.86
CA MET A 86 13.21 -16.15 -8.54
C MET A 86 11.70 -16.10 -8.42
N ASP A 87 11.13 -16.78 -7.42
CA ASP A 87 9.69 -16.81 -7.17
C ASP A 87 8.86 -17.25 -8.40
N GLY A 88 9.43 -18.16 -9.21
CA GLY A 88 8.81 -18.69 -10.43
C GLY A 88 8.98 -17.82 -11.67
N GLU A 89 9.53 -16.61 -11.53
CA GLU A 89 9.83 -15.71 -12.65
C GLU A 89 11.26 -15.92 -13.15
N ARG A 90 11.43 -15.94 -14.47
CA ARG A 90 12.76 -16.05 -15.10
C ARG A 90 13.52 -14.76 -14.88
N LEU A 91 14.74 -14.85 -14.35
CA LEU A 91 15.64 -13.71 -14.25
C LEU A 91 16.22 -13.45 -15.65
N GLN A 92 15.60 -12.53 -16.39
CA GLN A 92 16.00 -12.23 -17.76
C GLN A 92 17.29 -11.43 -17.79
N TYR A 93 18.35 -12.08 -18.25
CA TYR A 93 19.56 -11.43 -18.72
C TYR A 93 19.91 -12.04 -20.07
N GLU A 94 19.91 -11.24 -21.13
CA GLU A 94 20.10 -11.72 -22.50
C GLU A 94 21.46 -12.42 -22.61
N GLY A 95 21.44 -13.70 -22.98
CA GLY A 95 22.65 -14.51 -23.24
C GLY A 95 23.21 -15.30 -22.05
N TYR A 96 22.60 -15.24 -20.86
CA TYR A 96 23.15 -15.90 -19.66
C TYR A 96 22.50 -17.26 -19.45
N PHE A 97 23.17 -18.31 -19.94
CA PHE A 97 22.87 -19.71 -19.64
C PHE A 97 24.04 -20.31 -18.88
N TYR A 98 23.77 -20.93 -17.74
CA TYR A 98 24.78 -21.65 -16.98
C TYR A 98 24.94 -23.08 -17.53
N ARG A 99 26.17 -23.58 -17.55
CA ARG A 99 26.47 -24.96 -17.92
C ARG A 99 25.88 -25.89 -16.85
N LYS A 100 25.19 -26.95 -17.28
CA LYS A 100 24.65 -27.98 -16.38
C LYS A 100 25.74 -28.54 -15.46
N GLY A 101 25.43 -28.63 -14.17
CA GLY A 101 26.35 -29.07 -13.12
C GLY A 101 27.35 -28.01 -12.62
N SER A 102 27.28 -26.77 -13.12
CA SER A 102 28.11 -25.65 -12.62
C SER A 102 27.31 -24.63 -11.81
N GLU A 103 25.99 -24.82 -11.73
CA GLU A 103 25.06 -23.95 -11.04
C GLU A 103 25.11 -24.11 -9.51
N SER A 104 25.08 -22.98 -8.81
CA SER A 104 24.94 -22.94 -7.36
C SER A 104 24.16 -21.70 -6.92
N VAL A 105 23.22 -21.90 -6.00
CA VAL A 105 22.53 -20.82 -5.28
C VAL A 105 23.16 -20.71 -3.89
N ALA A 106 23.66 -19.52 -3.56
CA ALA A 106 24.16 -19.21 -2.23
C ALA A 106 23.30 -18.11 -1.57
N PRO A 107 22.92 -18.26 -0.29
CA PRO A 107 22.35 -17.15 0.46
C PRO A 107 23.46 -16.11 0.69
N THR A 108 23.24 -14.88 0.22
CA THR A 108 24.13 -13.76 0.52
C THR A 108 23.67 -13.11 1.81
N GLY A 109 24.22 -13.60 2.92
CA GLY A 109 23.93 -13.09 4.25
C GLY A 109 24.55 -11.71 4.45
N ASN A 110 23.76 -10.67 4.21
CA ASN A 110 23.54 -9.53 5.10
C ASN A 110 22.65 -8.53 4.36
N ALA A 111 21.46 -8.23 4.92
CA ALA A 111 20.75 -7.00 4.63
C ALA A 111 21.55 -5.82 5.22
N SER A 112 22.78 -5.61 4.76
CA SER A 112 23.48 -4.36 4.97
C SER A 112 22.94 -3.41 3.93
N TYR A 113 22.24 -2.39 4.41
CA TYR A 113 21.78 -1.26 3.63
C TYR A 113 23.01 -0.50 3.11
N ILE A 114 23.64 -0.99 2.04
CA ILE A 114 24.76 -0.31 1.41
C ILE A 114 24.16 0.79 0.54
N THR A 115 24.16 2.02 1.06
CA THR A 115 23.77 3.26 0.35
C THR A 115 24.85 3.74 -0.63
N GLY A 116 25.63 2.80 -1.20
CA GLY A 116 26.71 3.07 -2.13
C GLY A 116 26.59 2.17 -3.34
N TRP A 117 26.50 2.77 -4.53
CA TRP A 117 26.64 2.06 -5.79
C TRP A 117 28.07 1.53 -5.89
N ASP A 118 28.31 0.28 -5.50
CA ASP A 118 29.54 -0.42 -5.90
C ASP A 118 29.23 -1.30 -7.10
N ASN A 119 30.06 -1.19 -8.15
CA ASN A 119 29.85 -1.84 -9.46
C ASN A 119 30.19 -3.34 -9.44
N LYS A 120 30.08 -3.99 -8.28
CA LYS A 120 30.38 -5.41 -8.07
C LYS A 120 29.13 -6.18 -7.66
N GLY A 121 28.12 -6.18 -8.52
CA GLY A 121 27.00 -7.13 -8.46
C GLY A 121 26.34 -7.23 -7.09
N ASP A 122 25.98 -6.12 -6.46
CA ASP A 122 25.22 -6.19 -5.22
C ASP A 122 23.72 -6.28 -5.51
N CYS A 123 23.00 -6.95 -4.62
CA CYS A 123 21.56 -6.80 -4.51
C CYS A 123 21.26 -5.34 -4.12
N ASN A 124 20.99 -4.49 -5.10
CA ASN A 124 20.49 -3.14 -4.84
C ASN A 124 19.11 -3.29 -4.19
N PRO A 125 18.87 -2.74 -2.99
CA PRO A 125 17.63 -3.02 -2.28
C PRO A 125 16.41 -2.68 -3.13
N ARG A 126 15.46 -3.63 -3.17
CA ARG A 126 14.29 -3.53 -4.03
C ARG A 126 13.45 -2.33 -3.59
N MET A 127 13.34 -1.32 -4.45
CA MET A 127 12.40 -0.22 -4.27
C MET A 127 11.03 -0.69 -4.74
N ILE A 128 10.03 -0.61 -3.86
CA ILE A 128 8.64 -0.90 -4.20
C ILE A 128 7.84 0.40 -4.28
N LYS A 129 7.01 0.49 -5.31
CA LYS A 129 6.06 1.59 -5.46
C LYS A 129 4.97 1.48 -4.39
N LYS A 130 4.77 2.56 -3.65
CA LYS A 130 3.73 2.73 -2.65
C LYS A 130 2.99 4.03 -2.91
N CYS A 131 1.79 4.11 -2.35
CA CYS A 131 0.96 5.30 -2.39
C CYS A 131 1.05 5.99 -1.03
N LYS A 132 1.19 7.30 -1.04
CA LYS A 132 1.26 8.15 0.14
C LYS A 132 0.02 9.04 0.21
N LEU A 133 -0.67 9.00 1.34
CA LEU A 133 -1.77 9.88 1.71
C LEU A 133 -1.23 10.95 2.67
N THR A 134 -1.37 12.22 2.30
CA THR A 134 -1.00 13.35 3.16
C THR A 134 -2.23 14.23 3.38
N ILE A 135 -2.57 14.48 4.64
CA ILE A 135 -3.66 15.40 5.01
C ILE A 135 -3.03 16.61 5.68
N LYS A 136 -3.36 17.80 5.17
CA LYS A 136 -2.88 19.08 5.67
C LYS A 136 -4.02 19.92 6.21
N SER A 137 -3.76 20.76 7.20
CA SER A 137 -4.63 21.86 7.63
C SER A 137 -3.80 23.12 7.77
N ASN A 138 -4.28 24.24 7.21
CA ASN A 138 -3.56 25.53 7.19
C ASN A 138 -2.11 25.41 6.68
N GLY A 139 -1.89 24.55 5.67
CA GLY A 139 -0.57 24.28 5.09
C GLY A 139 0.34 23.32 5.88
N ALA A 140 0.00 22.99 7.13
CA ALA A 140 0.74 22.04 7.96
C ALA A 140 0.24 20.60 7.76
N THR A 141 1.16 19.63 7.65
CA THR A 141 0.80 18.20 7.62
C THR A 141 0.33 17.76 9.00
N ILE A 142 -0.91 17.27 9.07
CA ILE A 142 -1.55 16.80 10.30
C ILE A 142 -1.69 15.28 10.33
N PHE A 143 -1.60 14.64 9.17
CA PHE A 143 -1.61 13.19 9.05
C PHE A 143 -0.89 12.75 7.79
N GLU A 144 -0.15 11.65 7.92
CA GLU A 144 0.57 11.03 6.82
C GLU A 144 0.53 9.51 6.96
N LYS A 145 0.26 8.83 5.84
CA LYS A 145 0.29 7.36 5.80
C LYS A 145 0.75 6.87 4.44
N THR A 146 1.64 5.88 4.44
CA THR A 146 2.07 5.17 3.24
C THR A 146 1.55 3.73 3.26
N GLY A 147 1.18 3.21 2.09
CA GLY A 147 0.73 1.84 1.91
C GLY A 147 0.80 1.35 0.46
N LYS A 148 0.41 0.09 0.23
CA LYS A 148 0.38 -0.49 -1.13
C LYS A 148 -0.68 0.21 -1.99
N CYS A 149 -0.35 0.53 -3.24
CA CYS A 149 -1.31 1.04 -4.20
C CYS A 149 -2.31 -0.06 -4.65
N PRO A 150 -3.51 0.29 -5.16
CA PRO A 150 -4.08 1.64 -5.27
C PRO A 150 -4.47 2.25 -3.91
N LEU A 151 -4.49 3.59 -3.84
CA LEU A 151 -5.01 4.34 -2.70
C LEU A 151 -6.39 4.90 -3.05
N GLU A 152 -7.40 4.51 -2.27
CA GLU A 152 -8.74 5.08 -2.36
C GLU A 152 -9.03 5.88 -1.08
N TYR A 153 -9.69 7.02 -1.22
CA TYR A 153 -10.10 7.81 -0.08
C TYR A 153 -11.44 8.52 -0.32
N GLN A 154 -12.13 8.82 0.77
CA GLN A 154 -13.35 9.61 0.80
C GLN A 154 -13.29 10.58 1.98
N VAL A 155 -13.58 11.85 1.72
CA VAL A 155 -13.68 12.89 2.74
C VAL A 155 -15.14 13.16 3.04
N THR A 156 -15.51 13.18 4.32
CA THR A 156 -16.82 13.64 4.80
C THR A 156 -16.62 14.78 5.79
N CYS A 157 -17.50 15.78 5.70
CA CYS A 157 -17.40 17.02 6.46
C CYS A 157 -18.60 17.15 7.41
N GLY A 158 -18.32 17.34 8.70
CA GLY A 158 -19.32 17.48 9.74
C GLY A 158 -20.04 16.18 10.13
N ASP A 159 -20.92 16.31 11.13
CA ASP A 159 -21.90 15.30 11.53
C ASP A 159 -23.20 15.40 10.71
N GLU A 160 -23.16 15.97 9.50
CA GLU A 160 -24.39 16.20 8.75
C GLU A 160 -24.95 14.88 8.23
N CYS A 161 -26.16 14.61 8.69
CA CYS A 161 -26.98 13.54 8.15
C CYS A 161 -27.35 13.87 6.70
N PRO A 162 -27.43 12.87 5.82
CA PRO A 162 -27.88 13.09 4.45
C PRO A 162 -29.22 13.81 4.44
N GLU A 163 -29.48 14.59 3.40
CA GLU A 163 -30.70 15.37 3.25
C GLU A 163 -31.96 14.50 3.50
N GLY A 164 -32.91 15.02 4.28
CA GLY A 164 -34.07 14.25 4.71
C GLY A 164 -33.84 13.33 5.92
N SER A 165 -32.71 13.45 6.61
CA SER A 165 -32.42 12.78 7.89
C SER A 165 -31.99 13.79 8.97
N HIS A 166 -32.15 13.43 10.24
CA HIS A 166 -31.69 14.24 11.38
C HIS A 166 -30.76 13.43 12.28
N LYS A 167 -29.85 14.14 12.97
CA LYS A 167 -28.85 13.55 13.86
C LYS A 167 -29.47 13.14 15.20
N CYS A 168 -29.13 11.96 15.69
CA CYS A 168 -29.49 11.51 17.04
C CYS A 168 -28.60 12.22 18.07
N THR A 169 -29.20 12.84 19.09
CA THR A 169 -28.47 13.54 20.18
C THR A 169 -28.31 12.69 21.45
N HIS A 170 -28.65 11.41 21.40
CA HIS A 170 -28.76 10.57 22.59
C HIS A 170 -27.41 9.96 23.03
N LYS A 171 -27.05 10.10 24.32
CA LYS A 171 -25.76 9.63 24.91
C LYS A 171 -25.50 8.12 24.76
N ALA A 172 -26.55 7.31 24.61
CA ALA A 172 -26.43 5.86 24.41
C ALA A 172 -25.91 5.48 23.01
N TYR A 173 -25.80 6.43 22.07
CA TYR A 173 -25.23 6.22 20.75
C TYR A 173 -23.96 7.09 20.60
N PRO A 174 -22.80 6.64 21.12
CA PRO A 174 -21.54 7.32 20.90
C PRO A 174 -21.06 7.07 19.47
N GLY A 175 -21.66 7.76 18.49
CA GLY A 175 -21.34 7.61 17.07
C GLY A 175 -22.24 8.46 16.14
N TYR A 176 -22.05 8.28 14.84
CA TYR A 176 -22.87 8.90 13.80
C TYR A 176 -24.18 8.13 13.65
N CYS A 177 -25.29 8.74 14.09
CA CYS A 177 -26.64 8.18 14.01
C CYS A 177 -27.52 9.21 13.29
N CYS A 178 -28.06 8.80 12.14
CA CYS A 178 -28.93 9.61 11.30
C CYS A 178 -30.23 8.88 11.10
N VAL A 179 -31.33 9.51 11.48
CA VAL A 179 -32.67 8.92 11.35
C VAL A 179 -33.42 9.62 10.22
N PRO A 180 -33.95 8.87 9.24
CA PRO A 180 -34.76 9.45 8.19
C PRO A 180 -35.99 10.18 8.75
N CYS A 181 -36.17 11.45 8.36
CA CYS A 181 -37.32 12.27 8.78
C CYS A 181 -38.65 11.63 8.38
N LYS A 182 -38.69 10.91 7.25
CA LYS A 182 -39.89 10.19 6.76
C LYS A 182 -40.36 9.11 7.74
N GLU A 183 -39.44 8.33 8.31
CA GLU A 183 -39.79 7.26 9.25
C GLU A 183 -40.27 7.83 10.59
N VAL A 184 -39.63 8.88 11.08
CA VAL A 184 -40.05 9.54 12.32
C VAL A 184 -41.40 10.22 12.16
N ALA A 185 -41.64 10.92 11.04
CA ALA A 185 -42.93 11.51 10.74
C ALA A 185 -44.06 10.46 10.71
N GLN A 186 -43.83 9.30 10.08
CA GLN A 186 -44.81 8.20 10.08
C GLN A 186 -45.10 7.67 11.49
N ARG A 187 -44.07 7.50 12.33
CA ARG A 187 -44.25 7.06 13.73
C ARG A 187 -45.05 8.09 14.54
N ILE A 188 -44.75 9.38 14.40
CA ILE A 188 -45.48 10.46 15.07
C ILE A 188 -46.95 10.45 14.64
N ASN A 189 -47.24 10.36 13.33
CA ASN A 189 -48.60 10.32 12.82
C ASN A 189 -49.38 9.10 13.32
N ASN A 190 -48.73 7.92 13.38
CA ASN A 190 -49.35 6.70 13.90
C ASN A 190 -49.66 6.79 15.40
N ILE A 191 -48.84 7.48 16.18
CA ILE A 191 -49.11 7.73 17.60
C ILE A 191 -50.25 8.74 17.75
N ALA A 192 -50.20 9.85 17.01
CA ALA A 192 -51.23 10.88 17.04
C ALA A 192 -52.63 10.31 16.71
N ASN A 193 -52.72 9.39 15.74
CA ASN A 193 -53.97 8.72 15.38
C ASN A 193 -54.47 7.71 16.43
N LYS A 194 -53.62 7.25 17.36
CA LYS A 194 -53.99 6.31 18.44
C LYS A 194 -54.36 7.00 19.75
N VAL A 195 -53.94 8.25 19.92
CA VAL A 195 -54.20 9.07 21.12
C VAL A 195 -55.47 9.92 20.95
N ARG A 196 -56.04 9.93 19.74
CA ARG A 196 -57.30 10.59 19.39
C ARG A 196 -58.47 9.63 19.52
#